data_AF-A0A523JS77-F1
#
_entry.id   AF-A0A523JS77-F1
#
_cell.length_a   1.000
_cell.length_b   1.000
_cell.length_c   1.000
_cell.angle_alpha   90.00
_cell.angle_beta   90.00
_cell.angle_gamma   90.00
#
_symmetry.space_group_name_H-M   'P 1'
#
loop_
_entity.id
_entity.type
_entity.pdbx_description
1 polymer ?
#
loop_
_entity_poly.entity_id
_entity_poly.type
_entity_poly.pdbx_seq_one_letter_code
_entity_poly.pdbx_strand_id
1 'polypeptide(L)'
;MFVGVAMVASFTFCNASAHITNEASQGPDVGASGLGGDIMLLVVAEIMPETPDFEPDAPFSRFDLASWAALAADLGEGGETPDIDALAAAALQHGLVESIEGQATYAEINDLLFRGQLTVDRPAATPTGGQAARYIAAQLSTAAGATLLERRGLRFGPVGEVVRVETRSNPDGGSTYVITIGEASLPMYVHGRVGNGPVDLVKWQGRTVRRSLIRELDGIALWTYLEGEPLEVSARHRLE
;
A
#
# COMPACT_ATOMS: atom_id res chain seq x y z
N MET A 1 -8.57 -51.38 -12.36
CA MET A 1 -7.22 -50.85 -12.10
C MET A 1 -7.17 -49.47 -12.72
N PHE A 2 -7.46 -48.42 -11.95
CA PHE A 2 -7.38 -47.02 -12.41
C PHE A 2 -6.05 -46.45 -11.96
N VAL A 3 -5.20 -46.07 -12.90
CA VAL A 3 -3.96 -45.34 -12.63
C VAL A 3 -4.32 -43.85 -12.65
N GLY A 4 -4.41 -43.24 -11.47
CA GLY A 4 -4.56 -41.80 -11.34
C GLY A 4 -3.24 -41.11 -11.63
N VAL A 5 -3.19 -40.33 -12.71
CA VAL A 5 -2.07 -39.45 -13.02
C VAL A 5 -2.20 -38.23 -12.12
N ALA A 6 -1.28 -38.09 -11.17
CA ALA A 6 -1.16 -36.87 -10.39
C ALA A 6 -0.55 -35.77 -11.27
N MET A 7 -1.34 -34.74 -11.55
CA MET A 7 -0.88 -33.54 -12.23
C MET A 7 -0.10 -32.70 -11.21
N VAL A 8 1.23 -32.72 -11.30
CA VAL A 8 2.09 -31.82 -10.53
C VAL A 8 1.99 -30.45 -11.21
N ALA A 9 1.26 -29.53 -10.61
CA ALA A 9 1.32 -28.13 -10.98
C ALA A 9 2.69 -27.59 -10.56
N SER A 10 3.57 -27.36 -11.53
CA SER A 10 4.81 -26.62 -11.30
C SER A 10 4.46 -25.16 -11.08
N PHE A 11 4.54 -24.72 -9.82
CA PHE A 11 4.50 -23.30 -9.48
C PHE A 11 5.82 -22.67 -9.92
N THR A 12 5.78 -21.90 -11.00
CA THR A 12 6.91 -21.06 -11.42
C THR A 12 6.90 -19.81 -10.53
N PHE A 13 7.60 -19.87 -9.40
CA PHE A 13 7.94 -18.66 -8.65
C PHE A 13 9.04 -17.92 -9.42
N CYS A 14 8.81 -16.66 -9.77
CA CYS A 14 9.85 -15.81 -10.34
C CYS A 14 10.96 -15.58 -9.29
N ASN A 15 12.21 -15.63 -9.74
CA ASN A 15 13.46 -15.47 -8.96
C ASN A 15 13.62 -14.08 -8.32
N ALA A 16 12.72 -13.66 -7.46
CA ALA A 16 12.84 -12.39 -6.75
C ALA A 16 13.24 -12.65 -5.30
N SER A 17 14.45 -12.21 -4.94
CA SER A 17 14.75 -11.94 -3.53
C SER A 17 13.72 -10.94 -3.03
N ALA A 18 13.12 -11.18 -1.86
CA ALA A 18 12.16 -10.25 -1.28
C ALA A 18 12.75 -8.83 -1.25
N HIS A 19 12.17 -7.93 -2.04
CA HIS A 19 12.54 -6.53 -2.14
C HIS A 19 11.60 -5.76 -1.20
N ILE A 20 11.86 -5.91 0.10
CA ILE A 20 11.08 -5.22 1.12
C ILE A 20 11.52 -3.77 1.19
N THR A 21 10.58 -2.86 0.99
CA THR A 21 10.82 -1.41 1.01
C THR A 21 10.13 -0.76 2.21
N ASN A 22 10.56 0.44 2.56
CA ASN A 22 9.94 1.29 3.58
C ASN A 22 9.91 2.77 3.15
N GLU A 23 9.50 3.67 4.06
CA GLU A 23 9.42 5.10 3.78
C GLU A 23 10.77 5.69 3.35
N ALA A 24 11.88 5.20 3.91
CA ALA A 24 13.22 5.70 3.58
C ALA A 24 13.64 5.35 2.15
N SER A 25 13.04 4.32 1.54
CA SER A 25 13.26 3.97 0.13
C SER A 25 12.28 4.63 -0.85
N GLN A 26 11.18 5.24 -0.39
CA GLN A 26 10.25 5.95 -1.28
C GLN A 26 10.80 7.28 -1.78
N GLY A 27 11.40 8.05 -0.88
CA GLY A 27 11.86 9.40 -1.19
C GLY A 27 12.17 10.19 0.09
N PRO A 28 13.10 11.16 0.03
CA PRO A 28 13.49 11.95 1.20
C PRO A 28 12.35 12.84 1.73
N ASP A 29 11.46 13.30 0.86
CA ASP A 29 10.31 14.16 1.19
C ASP A 29 9.16 13.38 1.87
N VAL A 30 8.96 12.12 1.49
CA VAL A 30 8.04 11.18 2.14
C VAL A 30 8.46 10.94 3.60
N GLY A 31 9.76 10.71 3.84
CA GLY A 31 10.29 10.51 5.19
C GLY A 31 10.20 11.76 6.07
N ALA A 32 10.44 12.95 5.52
CA ALA A 32 10.45 14.20 6.28
C ALA A 32 9.05 14.76 6.62
N SER A 33 8.03 14.42 5.83
CA SER A 33 6.68 15.00 5.95
C SER A 33 5.81 14.40 7.07
N GLY A 34 6.23 13.28 7.66
CA GLY A 34 5.40 12.51 8.60
C GLY A 34 4.18 11.85 7.93
N LEU A 35 4.16 11.77 6.59
CA LEU A 35 3.12 11.10 5.80
C LEU A 35 3.52 9.70 5.34
N GLY A 36 4.76 9.28 5.59
CA GLY A 36 5.30 8.06 5.00
C GLY A 36 4.44 6.81 5.23
N GLY A 37 3.89 6.60 6.42
CA GLY A 37 2.97 5.48 6.67
C GLY A 37 1.68 5.53 5.84
N ASP A 38 1.14 6.72 5.59
CA ASP A 38 -0.10 6.90 4.80
C ASP A 38 0.19 6.70 3.30
N ILE A 39 1.29 7.29 2.81
CA ILE A 39 1.76 7.12 1.42
C ILE A 39 2.05 5.65 1.12
N MET A 40 2.80 4.98 1.99
CA MET A 40 3.12 3.55 1.84
C MET A 40 1.86 2.69 1.82
N LEU A 41 0.89 3.00 2.69
CA LEU A 41 -0.38 2.30 2.70
C LEU A 41 -1.12 2.44 1.36
N LEU A 42 -1.14 3.64 0.76
CA LEU A 42 -1.81 3.88 -0.52
C LEU A 42 -1.09 3.24 -1.72
N VAL A 43 0.25 3.23 -1.71
CA VAL A 43 1.05 2.55 -2.74
C VAL A 43 0.83 1.04 -2.68
N VAL A 44 0.90 0.44 -1.48
CA VAL A 44 0.61 -1.00 -1.32
C VAL A 44 -0.84 -1.32 -1.66
N ALA A 45 -1.76 -0.39 -1.39
CA ALA A 45 -3.15 -0.55 -1.74
C ALA A 45 -3.42 -0.44 -3.25
N GLU A 46 -2.40 -0.10 -4.06
CA GLU A 46 -2.53 0.18 -5.50
C GLU A 46 -3.62 1.23 -5.76
N ILE A 47 -3.64 2.26 -4.91
CA ILE A 47 -4.49 3.46 -5.07
C ILE A 47 -3.63 4.64 -5.54
N MET A 48 -2.35 4.66 -5.17
CA MET A 48 -1.42 5.72 -5.50
C MET A 48 -0.21 5.13 -6.25
N PRO A 49 0.28 5.77 -7.33
CA PRO A 49 1.52 5.38 -7.98
C PRO A 49 2.70 5.60 -7.04
N GLU A 50 3.69 4.70 -7.10
CA GLU A 50 4.99 4.97 -6.49
C GLU A 50 5.69 6.11 -7.26
N THR A 51 6.22 7.10 -6.54
CA THR A 51 6.93 8.23 -7.12
C THR A 51 8.18 8.53 -6.30
N PRO A 52 9.33 8.82 -6.95
CA PRO A 52 10.56 9.19 -6.25
C PRO A 52 10.48 10.58 -5.60
N ASP A 53 9.61 11.45 -6.14
CA ASP A 53 9.35 12.81 -5.65
C ASP A 53 7.82 12.94 -5.46
N PHE A 54 7.36 12.95 -4.20
CA PHE A 54 5.92 13.00 -3.89
C PHE A 54 5.39 14.43 -3.77
N GLU A 55 6.25 15.38 -3.38
CA GLU A 55 5.94 16.81 -3.24
C GLU A 55 4.67 17.06 -2.37
N PRO A 56 4.67 16.69 -1.08
CA PRO A 56 3.47 16.66 -0.25
C PRO A 56 2.75 18.02 -0.08
N ASP A 57 3.46 19.11 -0.28
CA ASP A 57 2.95 20.48 -0.18
C ASP A 57 2.46 21.04 -1.52
N ALA A 58 2.69 20.34 -2.64
CA ALA A 58 2.18 20.75 -3.95
C ALA A 58 0.64 20.61 -4.00
N PRO A 59 -0.06 21.48 -4.76
CA PRO A 59 -1.50 21.35 -4.96
C PRO A 59 -1.86 19.99 -5.59
N PHE A 60 -2.88 19.32 -5.05
CA PHE A 60 -3.36 18.06 -5.62
C PHE A 60 -4.22 18.34 -6.86
N SER A 61 -3.74 17.93 -8.03
CA SER A 61 -4.39 18.20 -9.31
C SER A 61 -5.44 17.14 -9.67
N ARG A 62 -6.30 17.45 -10.64
CA ARG A 62 -7.19 16.44 -11.23
C ARG A 62 -6.41 15.39 -12.03
N PHE A 63 -5.25 15.73 -12.55
CA PHE A 63 -4.33 14.77 -13.16
C PHE A 63 -3.87 13.73 -12.14
N ASP A 64 -3.45 14.16 -10.95
CA ASP A 64 -3.06 13.25 -9.86
C ASP A 64 -4.23 12.36 -9.46
N LEU A 65 -5.40 12.96 -9.19
CA LEU A 65 -6.61 12.22 -8.85
C LEU A 65 -7.00 11.21 -9.94
N ALA A 66 -6.89 11.57 -11.22
CA ALA A 66 -7.18 10.69 -12.33
C ALA A 66 -6.24 9.48 -12.36
N SER A 67 -4.94 9.69 -12.17
CA SER A 67 -3.98 8.58 -12.11
C SER A 67 -4.23 7.63 -10.93
N TRP A 68 -4.61 8.17 -9.77
CA TRP A 68 -4.94 7.37 -8.58
C TRP A 68 -6.25 6.60 -8.76
N ALA A 69 -7.27 7.26 -9.34
CA ALA A 69 -8.54 6.63 -9.66
C ALA A 69 -8.39 5.52 -10.70
N ALA A 70 -7.50 5.68 -11.69
CA ALA A 70 -7.17 4.63 -12.66
C ALA A 70 -6.62 3.37 -11.97
N LEU A 71 -5.67 3.52 -11.05
CA LEU A 71 -5.13 2.39 -10.29
C LEU A 71 -6.21 1.73 -9.42
N ALA A 72 -6.98 2.54 -8.69
CA ALA A 72 -8.10 2.06 -7.89
C ALA A 72 -9.16 1.29 -8.72
N ALA A 73 -9.27 1.60 -10.01
CA ALA A 73 -10.19 1.00 -10.97
C ALA A 73 -9.55 -0.11 -11.84
N ASP A 74 -8.31 -0.53 -11.56
CA ASP A 74 -7.58 -1.56 -12.32
C ASP A 74 -7.34 -1.22 -13.79
N LEU A 75 -7.14 0.07 -14.09
CA LEU A 75 -6.89 0.56 -15.46
C LEU A 75 -5.40 0.67 -15.81
N GLY A 76 -4.50 0.20 -14.93
CA GLY A 76 -3.07 0.15 -15.15
C GLY A 76 -2.31 -0.38 -13.93
N GLU A 77 -0.99 -0.34 -13.99
CA GLU A 77 -0.11 -0.91 -12.96
C GLU A 77 0.52 0.18 -12.09
N GLY A 78 0.46 0.01 -10.77
CA GLY A 78 1.04 0.95 -9.80
C GLY A 78 2.56 0.84 -9.71
N GLY A 79 3.10 -0.39 -9.72
CA GLY A 79 4.51 -0.74 -9.93
C GLY A 79 5.58 0.05 -9.14
N GLU A 80 6.86 -0.23 -9.43
CA GLU A 80 7.99 0.64 -9.01
C GLU A 80 8.16 1.84 -9.96
N THR A 81 7.70 1.70 -11.20
CA THR A 81 7.80 2.73 -12.25
C THR A 81 6.49 2.85 -13.03
N PRO A 82 5.40 3.32 -12.40
CA PRO A 82 4.12 3.53 -13.09
C PRO A 82 4.24 4.59 -14.18
N ASP A 83 3.54 4.38 -15.29
CA ASP A 83 3.33 5.42 -16.30
C ASP A 83 2.12 6.28 -15.88
N ILE A 84 2.39 7.34 -15.12
CA ILE A 84 1.37 8.22 -14.53
C ILE A 84 0.54 8.91 -15.62
N ASP A 85 1.17 9.30 -16.74
CA ASP A 85 0.49 9.91 -17.88
C ASP A 85 -0.50 8.90 -18.50
N ALA A 86 -0.09 7.64 -18.69
CA ALA A 86 -0.97 6.60 -19.19
C ALA A 86 -2.14 6.31 -18.24
N LEU A 87 -1.91 6.32 -16.93
CA LEU A 87 -2.97 6.16 -15.92
C LEU A 87 -4.00 7.29 -15.98
N ALA A 88 -3.55 8.55 -15.97
CA ALA A 88 -4.45 9.69 -16.09
C ALA A 88 -5.23 9.69 -17.41
N ALA A 89 -4.56 9.34 -18.52
CA ALA A 89 -5.20 9.18 -19.81
C ALA A 89 -6.25 8.04 -19.82
N ALA A 90 -5.95 6.91 -19.17
CA ALA A 90 -6.88 5.79 -19.03
C ALA A 90 -8.13 6.18 -18.24
N ALA A 91 -7.99 6.90 -17.12
CA ALA A 91 -9.13 7.42 -16.35
C ALA A 91 -10.03 8.33 -17.20
N LEU A 92 -9.45 9.21 -18.03
CA LEU A 92 -10.21 10.06 -18.94
C LEU A 92 -10.92 9.24 -20.03
N GLN A 93 -10.22 8.30 -20.67
CA GLN A 93 -10.77 7.45 -21.74
C GLN A 93 -11.92 6.56 -21.26
N HIS A 94 -11.83 6.08 -20.02
CA HIS A 94 -12.88 5.27 -19.38
C HIS A 94 -14.00 6.10 -18.75
N GLY A 95 -13.93 7.44 -18.84
CA GLY A 95 -14.95 8.33 -18.29
C GLY A 95 -15.02 8.33 -16.77
N LEU A 96 -13.93 7.98 -16.08
CA LEU A 96 -13.84 8.14 -14.63
C LEU A 96 -13.82 9.62 -14.26
N VAL A 97 -13.10 10.44 -15.03
CA VAL A 97 -13.04 11.89 -14.89
C VAL A 97 -13.47 12.58 -16.17
N GLU A 98 -14.05 13.77 -16.06
CA GLU A 98 -14.41 14.60 -17.22
C GLU A 98 -13.23 15.44 -17.73
N SER A 99 -12.25 15.72 -16.86
CA SER A 99 -11.08 16.51 -17.16
C SER A 99 -9.94 16.21 -16.18
N ILE A 100 -8.71 16.28 -16.68
CA ILE A 100 -7.47 16.21 -15.89
C ILE A 100 -6.91 17.60 -15.55
N GLU A 101 -7.56 18.67 -16.02
CA GLU A 101 -7.13 20.05 -15.83
C GLU A 101 -7.61 20.64 -14.50
N GLY A 102 -6.74 21.40 -13.85
CA GLY A 102 -7.03 22.14 -12.61
C GLY A 102 -6.85 21.32 -11.34
N GLN A 103 -7.33 21.88 -10.21
CA GLN A 103 -7.19 21.27 -8.89
C GLN A 103 -8.34 20.31 -8.57
N ALA A 104 -8.01 19.20 -7.92
CA ALA A 104 -8.99 18.28 -7.37
C ALA A 104 -9.54 18.80 -6.03
N THR A 105 -10.76 18.39 -5.71
CA THR A 105 -11.47 18.72 -4.47
C THR A 105 -11.73 17.48 -3.63
N TYR A 106 -12.00 17.64 -2.34
CA TYR A 106 -12.41 16.51 -1.49
C TYR A 106 -13.71 15.84 -1.97
N ALA A 107 -14.63 16.58 -2.59
CA ALA A 107 -15.82 16.02 -3.22
C ALA A 107 -15.45 15.04 -4.34
N GLU A 108 -14.58 15.46 -5.26
CA GLU A 108 -14.14 14.61 -6.37
C GLU A 108 -13.39 13.36 -5.86
N ILE A 109 -12.56 13.49 -4.82
CA ILE A 109 -11.90 12.33 -4.18
C ILE A 109 -12.95 11.33 -3.64
N ASN A 110 -13.96 11.82 -2.93
CA ASN A 110 -15.04 10.98 -2.39
C ASN A 110 -15.83 10.29 -3.51
N ASP A 111 -16.17 11.03 -4.56
CA ASP A 111 -16.96 10.50 -5.67
C ASP A 111 -16.21 9.41 -6.43
N LEU A 112 -14.93 9.62 -6.74
CA LEU A 112 -14.16 8.67 -7.55
C LEU A 112 -13.69 7.44 -6.77
N LEU A 113 -13.14 7.61 -5.58
CA LEU A 113 -12.54 6.51 -4.82
C LEU A 113 -13.55 5.80 -3.92
N PHE A 114 -14.49 6.56 -3.38
CA PHE A 114 -15.43 6.10 -2.35
C PHE A 114 -16.89 6.12 -2.81
N ARG A 115 -17.15 6.39 -4.10
CA ARG A 115 -18.49 6.39 -4.72
C ARG A 115 -19.48 7.32 -4.02
N GLY A 116 -18.99 8.45 -3.48
CA GLY A 116 -19.80 9.44 -2.80
C GLY A 116 -20.33 8.98 -1.43
N GLN A 117 -19.83 7.87 -0.89
CA GLN A 117 -20.38 7.26 0.33
C GLN A 117 -19.91 7.93 1.63
N LEU A 118 -18.91 8.81 1.57
CA LEU A 118 -18.40 9.53 2.73
C LEU A 118 -19.13 10.85 2.94
N THR A 119 -19.27 11.24 4.21
CA THR A 119 -19.59 12.62 4.57
C THR A 119 -18.31 13.45 4.56
N VAL A 120 -18.25 14.45 3.68
CA VAL A 120 -17.03 15.25 3.45
C VAL A 120 -17.15 16.61 4.15
N ASP A 121 -16.19 16.95 5.02
CA ASP A 121 -16.03 18.32 5.50
C ASP A 121 -15.43 19.20 4.38
N ARG A 122 -15.98 20.41 4.20
CA ARG A 122 -15.54 21.37 3.17
C ARG A 122 -15.32 20.72 1.79
N PRO A 123 -16.38 20.13 1.17
CA PRO A 123 -16.27 19.33 -0.05
C PRO A 123 -15.63 20.06 -1.24
N ALA A 124 -15.79 21.39 -1.33
CA ALA A 124 -15.21 22.20 -2.41
C ALA A 124 -13.76 22.66 -2.15
N ALA A 125 -13.17 22.34 -0.99
CA ALA A 125 -11.78 22.70 -0.71
C ALA A 125 -10.82 21.82 -1.54
N THR A 126 -9.72 22.43 -1.99
CA THR A 126 -8.67 21.78 -2.76
C THR A 126 -7.49 21.44 -1.84
N PRO A 127 -7.13 20.15 -1.68
CA PRO A 127 -6.03 19.74 -0.82
C PRO A 127 -4.66 19.90 -1.51
N THR A 128 -3.59 19.86 -0.71
CA THR A 128 -2.26 19.47 -1.22
C THR A 128 -2.19 17.95 -1.42
N GLY A 129 -1.19 17.45 -2.15
CA GLY A 129 -0.98 16.01 -2.35
C GLY A 129 -0.89 15.24 -1.04
N GLY A 130 -0.17 15.77 -0.05
CA GLY A 130 -0.06 15.17 1.27
C GLY A 130 -1.36 15.18 2.07
N GLN A 131 -2.17 16.24 1.94
CA GLN A 131 -3.49 16.30 2.55
C GLN A 131 -4.45 15.29 1.92
N ALA A 132 -4.41 15.12 0.60
CA ALA A 132 -5.19 14.12 -0.13
C ALA A 132 -4.78 12.69 0.29
N ALA A 133 -3.47 12.38 0.32
CA ALA A 133 -2.96 11.08 0.76
C ALA A 133 -3.44 10.73 2.18
N ARG A 134 -3.24 11.64 3.14
CA ARG A 134 -3.69 11.45 4.53
C ARG A 134 -5.20 11.27 4.61
N TYR A 135 -5.96 12.08 3.87
CA TYR A 135 -7.42 11.96 3.83
C TYR A 135 -7.84 10.58 3.34
N ILE A 136 -7.36 10.14 2.17
CA ILE A 136 -7.73 8.84 1.57
C ILE A 136 -7.30 7.69 2.49
N ALA A 137 -6.07 7.69 3.01
CA ALA A 137 -5.56 6.67 3.91
C ALA A 137 -6.42 6.53 5.18
N ALA A 138 -6.88 7.65 5.76
CA ALA A 138 -7.74 7.65 6.93
C ALA A 138 -9.12 7.03 6.66
N GLN A 139 -9.61 7.08 5.41
CA GLN A 139 -10.91 6.50 5.04
C GLN A 139 -10.84 5.00 4.74
N LEU A 140 -9.66 4.43 4.52
CA LEU A 140 -9.52 3.01 4.16
C LEU A 140 -10.11 2.05 5.20
N SER A 141 -10.13 2.42 6.47
CA SER A 141 -10.70 1.61 7.57
C SER A 141 -12.23 1.75 7.71
N THR A 142 -12.87 2.63 6.94
CA THR A 142 -14.34 2.76 6.89
C THR A 142 -14.96 1.67 6.00
N ALA A 143 -16.29 1.53 6.01
CA ALA A 143 -16.97 0.58 5.12
C ALA A 143 -16.73 0.89 3.62
N ALA A 144 -16.73 2.17 3.23
CA ALA A 144 -16.44 2.59 1.86
C ALA A 144 -14.98 2.28 1.48
N GLY A 145 -14.05 2.52 2.41
CA GLY A 145 -12.64 2.19 2.25
C GLY A 145 -12.36 0.68 2.18
N ALA A 146 -13.01 -0.12 3.01
CA ALA A 146 -12.94 -1.57 2.96
C ALA A 146 -13.42 -2.09 1.60
N THR A 147 -14.53 -1.56 1.08
CA THR A 147 -15.01 -1.90 -0.27
C THR A 147 -14.00 -1.53 -1.36
N LEU A 148 -13.29 -0.41 -1.21
CA LEU A 148 -12.21 -0.02 -2.13
C LEU A 148 -11.04 -1.01 -2.08
N LEU A 149 -10.58 -1.39 -0.88
CA LEU A 149 -9.52 -2.39 -0.71
C LEU A 149 -9.92 -3.77 -1.25
N GLU A 150 -11.15 -4.21 -0.99
CA GLU A 150 -11.66 -5.50 -1.46
C GLU A 150 -11.63 -5.61 -2.99
N ARG A 151 -11.95 -4.53 -3.70
CA ARG A 151 -11.83 -4.47 -5.18
C ARG A 151 -10.39 -4.64 -5.66
N ARG A 152 -9.40 -4.36 -4.81
CA ARG A 152 -7.97 -4.55 -5.06
C ARG A 152 -7.45 -5.88 -4.51
N GLY A 153 -8.33 -6.78 -4.04
CA GLY A 153 -7.94 -8.06 -3.45
C GLY A 153 -7.23 -7.91 -2.09
N LEU A 154 -7.48 -6.79 -1.40
CA LEU A 154 -6.81 -6.40 -0.17
C LEU A 154 -7.80 -6.30 0.98
N ARG A 155 -7.27 -6.51 2.19
CA ARG A 155 -7.99 -6.25 3.45
C ARG A 155 -7.02 -5.93 4.56
N PHE A 156 -7.49 -5.25 5.59
CA PHE A 156 -6.74 -5.12 6.83
C PHE A 156 -6.50 -6.50 7.47
N GLY A 157 -5.29 -6.70 7.98
CA GLY A 157 -4.92 -7.87 8.75
C GLY A 157 -4.97 -7.60 10.26
N PRO A 158 -4.67 -8.63 11.08
CA PRO A 158 -4.51 -8.43 12.51
C PRO A 158 -3.30 -7.55 12.83
N VAL A 159 -3.40 -6.90 13.99
CA VAL A 159 -2.40 -6.03 14.60
C VAL A 159 -1.94 -6.64 15.92
N GLY A 160 -0.84 -6.14 16.48
CA GLY A 160 -0.27 -6.63 17.72
C GLY A 160 1.18 -7.06 17.58
N GLU A 161 1.70 -7.74 18.59
CA GLU A 161 3.10 -8.17 18.64
C GLU A 161 3.41 -9.23 17.57
N VAL A 162 4.54 -9.06 16.89
CA VAL A 162 5.12 -10.10 16.03
C VAL A 162 5.81 -11.14 16.91
N VAL A 163 5.13 -12.24 17.18
CA VAL A 163 5.63 -13.28 18.10
C VAL A 163 6.73 -14.14 17.48
N ARG A 164 6.79 -14.23 16.14
CA ARG A 164 7.78 -15.03 15.43
C ARG A 164 7.96 -14.57 13.99
N VAL A 165 9.21 -14.59 13.53
CA VAL A 165 9.57 -14.46 12.12
C VAL A 165 10.43 -15.66 11.72
N GLU A 166 10.03 -16.38 10.66
CA GLU A 166 10.78 -17.49 10.09
C GLU A 166 11.26 -17.14 8.68
N THR A 167 12.49 -17.51 8.35
CA THR A 167 12.98 -17.47 6.97
C THR A 167 12.91 -18.87 6.38
N ARG A 168 12.17 -19.03 5.28
CA ARG A 168 12.06 -20.30 4.55
C ARG A 168 12.83 -20.18 3.24
N SER A 169 13.76 -21.09 3.01
CA SER A 169 14.44 -21.20 1.71
C SER A 169 13.46 -21.72 0.66
N ASN A 170 13.45 -21.07 -0.49
CA ASN A 170 12.63 -21.47 -1.62
C ASN A 170 13.44 -22.42 -2.53
N PRO A 171 12.79 -23.33 -3.26
CA PRO A 171 13.47 -24.27 -4.17
C PRO A 171 14.30 -23.60 -5.28
N ASP A 172 13.98 -22.35 -5.60
CA ASP A 172 14.66 -21.50 -6.57
C ASP A 172 15.90 -20.78 -6.00
N GLY A 173 16.23 -21.00 -4.72
CA GLY A 173 17.35 -20.36 -4.03
C GLY A 173 17.01 -19.02 -3.37
N GLY A 174 15.75 -18.56 -3.48
CA GLY A 174 15.24 -17.40 -2.77
C GLY A 174 14.93 -17.68 -1.29
N SER A 175 14.39 -16.69 -0.59
CA SER A 175 13.86 -16.86 0.76
C SER A 175 12.55 -16.09 0.95
N THR A 176 11.59 -16.72 1.63
CA THR A 176 10.33 -16.11 2.03
C THR A 176 10.29 -15.96 3.54
N TYR A 177 9.95 -14.76 4.02
CA TYR A 177 9.69 -14.52 5.43
C TYR A 177 8.27 -14.92 5.77
N VAL A 178 8.08 -15.71 6.82
CA VAL A 178 6.78 -16.04 7.40
C VAL A 178 6.65 -15.35 8.74
N ILE A 179 5.67 -14.49 8.87
CA ILE A 179 5.49 -13.59 10.01
C ILE A 179 4.23 -14.00 10.76
N THR A 180 4.37 -14.15 12.08
CA THR A 180 3.27 -14.54 12.97
C THR A 180 2.84 -13.36 13.86
N ILE A 181 1.57 -12.97 13.77
CA ILE A 181 0.93 -11.92 14.59
C ILE A 181 -0.39 -12.50 15.12
N GLY A 182 -0.48 -12.68 16.43
CA GLY A 182 -1.59 -13.43 17.04
C GLY A 182 -1.67 -14.85 16.46
N GLU A 183 -2.84 -15.24 15.95
CA GLU A 183 -3.07 -16.54 15.31
C GLU A 183 -2.71 -16.56 13.81
N ALA A 184 -2.46 -15.40 13.20
CA ALA A 184 -2.14 -15.32 11.77
C ALA A 184 -0.65 -15.57 11.54
N SER A 185 -0.32 -16.62 10.79
CA SER A 185 1.04 -16.93 10.34
C SER A 185 1.06 -16.97 8.82
N LEU A 186 1.48 -15.86 8.20
CA LEU A 186 1.40 -15.68 6.75
C LEU A 186 2.78 -15.37 6.15
N PRO A 187 3.05 -15.80 4.91
CA PRO A 187 4.21 -15.35 4.15
C PRO A 187 4.13 -13.84 3.85
N MET A 188 5.27 -13.16 3.86
CA MET A 188 5.41 -11.81 3.31
C MET A 188 5.49 -11.87 1.79
N TYR A 189 4.74 -10.99 1.15
CA TYR A 189 4.81 -10.75 -0.28
C TYR A 189 6.22 -10.31 -0.69
N VAL A 190 6.67 -10.73 -1.86
CA VAL A 190 8.05 -10.48 -2.33
C VAL A 190 8.32 -8.99 -2.57
N HIS A 191 7.28 -8.20 -2.88
CA HIS A 191 7.30 -6.73 -2.91
C HIS A 191 6.51 -6.14 -1.73
N GLY A 192 6.45 -6.89 -0.62
CA GLY A 192 5.82 -6.42 0.60
C GLY A 192 6.55 -5.19 1.12
N ARG A 193 5.81 -4.28 1.73
CA ARG A 193 6.40 -3.07 2.27
C ARG A 193 6.21 -2.98 3.77
N VAL A 194 7.05 -2.20 4.42
CA VAL A 194 6.93 -1.95 5.84
C VAL A 194 6.94 -0.48 6.16
N GLY A 195 6.16 -0.09 7.17
CA GLY A 195 6.18 1.26 7.70
C GLY A 195 6.71 1.33 9.12
N ASN A 196 7.36 2.43 9.47
CA ASN A 196 7.96 2.63 10.80
C ASN A 196 8.81 1.43 11.26
N GLY A 197 9.67 0.91 10.37
CA GLY A 197 10.47 -0.27 10.70
C GLY A 197 11.56 -0.63 9.72
N PRO A 198 12.44 -1.59 10.11
CA PRO A 198 13.52 -2.05 9.26
C PRO A 198 12.97 -2.93 8.12
N VAL A 199 13.56 -2.80 6.94
CA VAL A 199 13.29 -3.70 5.80
C VAL A 199 13.76 -5.15 6.05
N ASP A 200 14.70 -5.33 6.98
CA ASP A 200 15.08 -6.65 7.50
C ASP A 200 14.00 -7.17 8.45
N LEU A 201 13.18 -8.10 7.94
CA LEU A 201 12.00 -8.61 8.62
C LEU A 201 12.33 -9.46 9.85
N VAL A 202 13.54 -10.02 9.97
CA VAL A 202 13.93 -10.75 11.19
C VAL A 202 13.92 -9.84 12.41
N LYS A 203 14.21 -8.54 12.23
CA LYS A 203 14.19 -7.52 13.29
C LYS A 203 12.78 -7.11 13.73
N TRP A 204 11.73 -7.66 13.11
CA TRP A 204 10.36 -7.39 13.53
C TRP A 204 9.90 -8.25 14.70
N GLN A 205 10.56 -9.37 15.00
CA GLN A 205 10.18 -10.19 16.14
C GLN A 205 10.21 -9.37 17.45
N GLY A 206 9.12 -9.41 18.21
CA GLY A 206 8.90 -8.63 19.43
C GLY A 206 8.42 -7.19 19.19
N ARG A 207 8.25 -6.74 17.94
CA ARG A 207 7.69 -5.41 17.63
C ARG A 207 6.18 -5.46 17.58
N THR A 208 5.53 -4.37 17.98
CA THR A 208 4.08 -4.17 17.85
C THR A 208 3.73 -3.60 16.48
N VAL A 209 2.89 -4.31 15.73
CA VAL A 209 2.27 -3.84 14.48
C VAL A 209 1.00 -3.07 14.82
N ARG A 210 0.84 -1.87 14.26
CA ARG A 210 -0.33 -0.99 14.45
C ARG A 210 -1.28 -0.95 13.25
N ARG A 211 -0.76 -1.25 12.05
CA ARG A 211 -1.55 -1.41 10.81
C ARG A 211 -0.92 -2.53 9.98
N SER A 212 -1.75 -3.35 9.34
CA SER A 212 -1.29 -4.38 8.41
C SER A 212 -2.28 -4.55 7.26
N LEU A 213 -1.76 -4.88 6.06
CA LEU A 213 -2.59 -5.28 4.92
C LEU A 213 -2.22 -6.69 4.49
N ILE A 214 -3.26 -7.45 4.15
CA ILE A 214 -3.18 -8.78 3.56
C ILE A 214 -3.72 -8.70 2.14
N ARG A 215 -3.00 -9.33 1.20
CA ARG A 215 -3.47 -9.62 -0.15
C ARG A 215 -3.76 -11.10 -0.29
N GLU A 216 -4.81 -11.46 -0.99
CA GLU A 216 -5.04 -12.84 -1.43
C GLU A 216 -4.59 -12.99 -2.89
N LEU A 217 -3.61 -13.87 -3.13
CA LEU A 217 -3.08 -14.18 -4.46
C LEU A 217 -3.09 -15.70 -4.63
N ASP A 218 -3.75 -16.19 -5.68
CA ASP A 218 -3.88 -17.62 -5.98
C ASP A 218 -4.35 -18.49 -4.79
N GLY A 219 -5.26 -17.93 -3.97
CA GLY A 219 -5.79 -18.59 -2.77
C GLY A 219 -4.84 -18.59 -1.56
N ILE A 220 -3.72 -17.86 -1.63
CA ILE A 220 -2.75 -17.69 -0.55
C ILE A 220 -2.88 -16.27 0.01
N ALA A 221 -3.10 -16.18 1.32
CA ALA A 221 -3.04 -14.91 2.03
C ALA A 221 -1.58 -14.53 2.33
N LEU A 222 -1.19 -13.32 1.93
CA LEU A 222 0.16 -12.77 2.03
C LEU A 222 0.13 -11.47 2.83
N TRP A 223 1.08 -11.26 3.74
CA TRP A 223 1.35 -9.91 4.24
C TRP A 223 1.87 -9.06 3.09
N THR A 224 1.25 -7.92 2.83
CA THR A 224 1.74 -6.97 1.82
C THR A 224 2.18 -5.64 2.44
N TYR A 225 1.68 -5.33 3.64
CA TYR A 225 2.10 -4.17 4.42
C TYR A 225 2.12 -4.50 5.90
N LEU A 226 3.18 -4.10 6.60
CA LEU A 226 3.24 -4.10 8.05
C LEU A 226 3.74 -2.75 8.55
N GLU A 227 3.03 -2.13 9.47
CA GLU A 227 3.46 -0.89 10.09
C GLU A 227 3.66 -1.05 11.59
N GLY A 228 4.85 -0.72 12.06
CA GLY A 228 5.18 -0.76 13.47
C GLY A 228 4.64 0.45 14.23
N GLU A 229 4.59 0.34 15.56
CA GLU A 229 4.65 1.53 16.41
C GLU A 229 5.93 2.32 16.08
N PRO A 230 5.86 3.67 16.05
CA PRO A 230 7.04 4.50 15.89
C PRO A 230 8.10 4.06 16.88
N LEU A 231 9.32 3.81 16.41
CA LEU A 231 10.44 3.61 17.32
C LEU A 231 10.53 4.90 18.12
N GLU A 232 10.34 4.85 19.44
CA GLU A 232 10.56 6.02 20.27
C GLU A 232 11.94 6.56 19.91
N VAL A 233 11.96 7.78 19.37
CA VAL A 233 13.21 8.51 19.19
C VAL A 233 13.70 8.73 20.60
N SER A 234 14.56 7.81 21.06
CA SER A 234 15.14 7.85 22.39
C SER A 234 15.62 9.26 22.60
N ALA A 235 15.03 9.97 23.56
CA ALA A 235 15.19 11.40 23.81
C ALA A 235 16.63 11.72 24.25
N ARG A 236 17.60 11.55 23.35
CA ARG A 236 19.03 11.79 23.55
C ARG A 236 19.50 13.16 23.04
N HIS A 237 18.58 14.08 22.79
CA HIS A 237 18.88 15.50 22.61
C HIS A 237 18.00 16.40 23.49
N ARG A 238 17.84 16.02 24.76
CA ARG A 238 17.67 16.99 25.85
C ARG A 238 18.83 16.81 26.80
N LEU A 239 19.96 17.43 26.46
CA LEU A 239 21.03 17.92 27.31
C LEU A 239 22.20 18.25 26.36
N GLU A 240 22.25 19.51 25.93
CA GLU A 240 23.46 20.35 25.82
C GLU A 240 23.03 21.77 25.39
#